data_AF-A0A3A4SJV7-F1
#
_entry.id   AF-A0A3A4SJV7-F1
#
_cell.length_a   1.000
_cell.length_b   1.000
_cell.length_c   1.000
_cell.angle_alpha   90.00
_cell.angle_beta   90.00
_cell.angle_gamma   90.00
#
_symmetry.space_group_name_H-M   'P 1'
#
loop_
_entity.id
_entity.type
_entity.pdbx_description
1 polymer ?
#
loop_
_entity_poly.entity_id
_entity_poly.type
_entity_poly.pdbx_seq_one_letter_code
_entity_poly.pdbx_strand_id
1 'polypeptide(L)'
;MNCYNSIYLSHKEVPMSKCAICCLFQLIVAVFFFGFITPAQASEGKPNAVLEINSYDFGFAYEGKDVIHDFIIKNTGDANLEIKAVKTT
;
A
#
# COMPACT_ATOMS: atom_id res chain seq x y z
N MET A 1 57.64 -53.22 -5.43
CA MET A 1 56.59 -52.88 -6.42
C MET A 1 55.29 -53.54 -5.95
N ASN A 2 54.19 -52.87 -5.63
CA ASN A 2 53.44 -51.97 -6.51
C ASN A 2 52.57 -51.00 -5.68
N CYS A 3 52.97 -49.72 -5.63
CA CYS A 3 52.20 -48.59 -5.09
C CYS A 3 51.10 -48.09 -6.05
N TYR A 4 50.73 -48.85 -7.09
CA TYR A 4 49.86 -48.34 -8.17
C TYR A 4 48.36 -48.58 -7.93
N ASN A 5 47.97 -49.48 -7.03
CA ASN A 5 46.57 -49.90 -6.92
C ASN A 5 45.72 -49.08 -5.93
N SER A 6 46.29 -48.04 -5.30
CA SER A 6 45.58 -47.22 -4.29
C SER A 6 45.15 -45.83 -4.77
N ILE A 7 45.50 -45.43 -6.01
CA ILE A 7 45.23 -44.06 -6.51
C ILE A 7 43.92 -44.01 -7.33
N TYR A 8 43.44 -45.13 -7.86
CA TYR A 8 42.31 -45.19 -8.78
C TYR A 8 40.92 -45.28 -8.14
N LEU A 9 40.80 -45.32 -6.82
CA LEU A 9 39.50 -45.40 -6.14
C LEU A 9 39.08 -44.12 -5.40
N SER A 10 39.78 -43.01 -5.60
CA SER A 10 39.45 -41.72 -4.94
C SER A 10 38.67 -40.73 -5.81
N HIS A 11 38.27 -41.12 -7.04
CA HIS A 11 37.58 -40.25 -8.00
C HIS A 11 36.16 -40.74 -8.38
N LYS A 12 35.48 -41.51 -7.53
CA LYS A 12 34.04 -41.74 -7.75
C LYS A 12 33.26 -40.53 -7.25
N GLU A 13 32.95 -39.67 -8.21
CA GLU A 13 32.10 -38.49 -8.10
C GLU A 13 30.92 -38.77 -7.17
N VAL A 14 30.85 -38.02 -6.07
CA VAL A 14 29.61 -37.88 -5.30
C VAL A 14 28.60 -37.31 -6.29
N PRO A 15 27.49 -38.01 -6.62
CA PRO A 15 26.50 -37.49 -7.54
C PRO A 15 25.80 -36.29 -6.88
N MET A 16 26.38 -35.11 -7.08
CA MET A 16 25.74 -33.81 -6.90
C MET A 16 24.61 -33.71 -7.92
N SER A 17 23.49 -34.38 -7.66
CA SER A 17 22.28 -34.22 -8.46
C SER A 17 21.02 -34.32 -7.61
N LYS A 18 21.02 -35.14 -6.55
CA LYS A 18 19.88 -35.26 -5.62
C LYS A 18 19.85 -34.16 -4.54
N CYS A 19 21.00 -33.64 -4.11
CA CYS A 19 21.09 -32.55 -3.11
C CYS A 19 20.68 -31.19 -3.70
N ALA A 20 21.09 -30.88 -4.93
CA ALA A 20 20.79 -29.60 -5.58
C ALA A 20 19.29 -29.45 -5.89
N ILE A 21 18.63 -30.52 -6.33
CA ILE A 21 17.18 -30.54 -6.62
C ILE A 21 16.35 -30.46 -5.34
N CYS A 22 16.79 -31.10 -4.25
CA CYS A 22 16.13 -31.00 -2.94
C CYS A 22 16.25 -29.57 -2.36
N CYS A 23 17.42 -28.94 -2.46
CA CYS A 23 17.61 -27.54 -2.06
C CYS A 23 16.75 -26.58 -2.89
N LEU A 24 16.60 -26.82 -4.20
CA LEU A 24 15.75 -26.00 -5.08
C LEU A 24 14.26 -26.16 -4.71
N PHE A 25 13.83 -27.38 -4.40
CA PHE A 25 12.46 -27.67 -3.96
C PHE A 25 12.16 -27.04 -2.60
N GLN A 26 13.11 -27.07 -1.65
CA GLN A 26 12.96 -26.40 -0.36
C GLN A 26 12.90 -24.88 -0.48
N LEU A 27 13.67 -24.28 -1.40
CA LEU A 27 13.61 -22.84 -1.67
C LEU A 27 12.28 -22.44 -2.31
N ILE A 28 11.76 -23.23 -3.26
CA ILE A 28 10.45 -22.98 -3.89
C ILE A 28 9.33 -23.04 -2.84
N VAL A 29 9.30 -24.08 -1.99
CA VAL A 29 8.28 -24.21 -0.94
C VAL A 29 8.35 -23.06 0.07
N ALA A 30 9.56 -22.59 0.42
CA ALA A 30 9.73 -21.44 1.31
C ALA A 30 9.19 -20.13 0.72
N VAL A 31 9.37 -19.91 -0.59
CA VAL A 31 8.82 -18.73 -1.30
C VAL A 31 7.29 -18.79 -1.36
N PHE A 32 6.71 -19.97 -1.58
CA PHE A 32 5.25 -20.15 -1.56
C PHE A 32 4.65 -20.03 -0.14
N PHE A 33 5.37 -20.42 0.91
CA PHE A 33 4.91 -20.26 2.31
C PHE A 33 5.02 -18.82 2.81
N PHE A 34 6.05 -18.06 2.41
CA PHE A 34 6.23 -16.66 2.84
C PHE A 34 5.49 -15.64 1.97
N GLY A 35 5.08 -15.99 0.75
CA GLY A 35 4.46 -15.07 -0.21
C GLY A 35 3.04 -14.58 0.13
N PHE A 36 2.41 -15.10 1.19
CA PHE A 36 1.00 -14.81 1.53
C PHE A 36 0.78 -13.86 2.70
N ILE A 37 1.83 -13.38 3.38
CA ILE A 37 1.66 -12.45 4.50
C ILE A 37 1.87 -11.01 4.01
N THR A 38 0.96 -10.52 3.17
CA THR A 38 0.82 -9.07 2.96
C THR A 38 -0.05 -8.51 4.08
N PRO A 39 0.40 -7.50 4.85
CA PRO A 39 -0.52 -6.80 5.74
C PRO A 39 -1.59 -6.14 4.86
N ALA A 40 -2.86 -6.47 5.13
CA ALA A 40 -3.97 -5.71 4.57
C ALA A 40 -3.84 -4.28 5.09
N GLN A 41 -3.34 -3.38 4.24
CA GLN A 41 -3.33 -1.95 4.49
C GLN A 41 -4.80 -1.51 4.44
N ALA A 42 -5.49 -1.57 5.58
CA ALA A 42 -6.77 -0.91 5.73
C ALA A 42 -6.48 0.58 5.52
N SER A 43 -6.94 1.15 4.40
CA SER A 43 -6.85 2.59 4.23
C SER A 43 -7.75 3.20 5.29
N GLU A 44 -7.16 3.80 6.31
CA GLU A 44 -7.90 4.72 7.18
C GLU A 44 -8.51 5.78 6.24
N GLY A 45 -9.84 5.82 6.18
CA GLY A 45 -10.57 6.71 5.28
C GLY A 45 -10.06 8.14 5.41
N LYS A 46 -10.03 8.88 4.31
CA LYS A 46 -9.63 10.29 4.33
C LYS A 46 -10.89 11.17 4.26
N PRO A 47 -11.08 12.15 5.16
CA PRO A 47 -12.18 13.10 5.01
C PRO A 47 -11.95 13.99 3.79
N ASN A 48 -13.03 14.30 3.06
CA ASN A 48 -12.94 15.11 1.85
C ASN A 48 -14.08 16.14 1.82
N ALA A 49 -13.74 17.41 1.99
CA ALA A 49 -14.71 18.49 1.96
C ALA A 49 -14.88 19.03 0.53
N VAL A 50 -16.11 19.04 0.04
CA VAL A 50 -16.45 19.57 -1.29
C VAL A 50 -17.47 20.69 -1.12
N LEU A 51 -17.19 21.84 -1.75
CA LEU A 51 -18.13 22.95 -1.90
C LEU A 51 -18.71 22.88 -3.32
N GLU A 52 -20.04 22.93 -3.44
CA GLU A 52 -20.70 22.94 -4.75
C GLU A 52 -20.52 24.27 -5.47
N ILE A 53 -20.54 25.37 -4.70
CA ILE A 53 -20.38 26.73 -5.19
C ILE A 53 -19.41 27.43 -4.23
N ASN A 54 -18.35 28.02 -4.77
CA ASN A 54 -17.31 28.70 -4.00
C ASN A 54 -17.39 30.23 -4.07
N SER A 55 -18.35 30.76 -4.84
CA SER A 55 -18.56 32.20 -5.02
C SER A 55 -20.03 32.48 -5.19
N TYR A 56 -20.52 33.51 -4.51
CA TYR A 56 -21.89 33.99 -4.65
C TYR A 56 -21.88 35.49 -4.88
N ASP A 57 -22.58 35.93 -5.93
CA ASP A 57 -22.82 37.34 -6.22
C ASP A 57 -24.17 37.74 -5.63
N PHE A 58 -24.13 38.63 -4.64
CA PHE A 58 -25.31 39.18 -4.00
C PHE A 58 -26.08 40.19 -4.88
N GLY A 59 -25.45 40.70 -5.94
CA GLY A 59 -26.03 41.69 -6.83
C GLY A 59 -26.33 43.01 -6.09
N PHE A 60 -27.56 43.53 -6.27
CA PHE A 60 -27.98 44.79 -5.65
C PHE A 60 -28.48 44.56 -4.23
N ALA A 61 -27.67 44.93 -3.24
CA ALA A 61 -28.08 45.00 -1.85
C ALA A 61 -28.73 46.36 -1.55
N TYR A 62 -29.96 46.36 -1.03
CA TYR A 62 -30.66 47.57 -0.59
C TYR A 62 -30.25 47.95 0.83
N GLU A 63 -30.14 49.24 1.11
CA GLU A 63 -29.78 49.72 2.45
C GLU A 63 -30.79 49.26 3.51
N GLY A 64 -30.26 48.85 4.67
CA GLY A 64 -31.06 48.42 5.82
C GLY A 64 -31.59 46.98 5.74
N LYS A 65 -31.15 46.18 4.76
CA LYS A 65 -31.50 44.76 4.62
C LYS A 65 -30.26 43.88 4.83
N ASP A 66 -30.38 42.89 5.71
CA ASP A 66 -29.37 41.84 5.82
C ASP A 66 -29.48 40.90 4.63
N VAL A 67 -28.35 40.67 3.96
CA VAL A 67 -28.25 39.72 2.85
C VAL A 67 -27.41 38.54 3.31
N ILE A 68 -28.03 37.36 3.33
CA ILE A 68 -27.44 36.13 3.87
C ILE A 68 -27.42 35.10 2.75
N HIS A 69 -26.29 34.41 2.59
CA HIS A 69 -26.16 33.27 1.70
C HIS A 69 -25.49 32.12 2.43
N ASP A 70 -26.10 30.94 2.36
CA ASP A 70 -25.60 29.73 3.00
C ASP A 70 -24.80 28.90 2.01
N PHE A 71 -23.55 28.56 2.37
CA PHE A 71 -22.73 27.63 1.61
C PHE A 71 -22.88 26.22 2.16
N ILE A 72 -23.22 25.26 1.30
CA ILE A 72 -23.34 23.85 1.66
C ILE A 72 -21.99 23.16 1.46
N ILE A 73 -21.41 22.66 2.54
CA ILE A 73 -20.19 21.84 2.53
C ILE A 73 -20.57 20.37 2.71
N LYS A 74 -20.13 19.51 1.79
CA LYS A 74 -20.39 18.07 1.85
C LYS A 74 -19.10 17.30 2.12
N ASN A 75 -19.15 16.34 3.05
CA ASN A 75 -18.09 15.37 3.22
C ASN A 75 -18.31 14.21 2.24
N THR A 76 -17.47 14.11 1.21
CA THR A 76 -17.49 13.01 0.23
C THR A 76 -16.41 11.96 0.51
N GLY A 77 -15.69 12.10 1.61
CA GLY A 77 -14.62 11.19 2.01
C GLY A 77 -15.11 10.09 2.95
N ASP A 78 -14.23 9.13 3.19
CA ASP A 78 -14.55 7.89 3.90
C ASP A 78 -14.26 7.97 5.40
N ALA A 79 -14.01 9.18 5.92
CA ALA A 79 -13.77 9.44 7.33
C ALA A 79 -14.45 10.73 7.79
N ASN A 80 -14.51 10.91 9.11
CA ASN A 80 -15.19 12.03 9.74
C ASN A 80 -14.52 13.38 9.38
N LEU A 81 -15.33 14.34 8.93
CA LEU A 81 -14.87 15.70 8.60
C LEU A 81 -15.14 16.64 9.77
N GLU A 82 -14.07 17.22 10.32
CA GLU A 82 -14.12 18.22 11.40
C GLU A 82 -13.67 19.59 10.87
N ILE A 83 -14.52 20.60 10.97
CA ILE A 83 -14.20 21.98 10.59
C ILE A 83 -13.62 22.70 11.81
N LYS A 84 -12.33 23.04 11.77
CA LYS A 84 -11.61 23.60 12.93
C LYS A 84 -11.65 25.14 13.00
N ALA A 85 -11.70 25.82 11.87
CA ALA A 85 -11.68 27.27 11.81
C ALA A 85 -12.27 27.77 10.50
N VAL A 86 -12.89 28.95 10.55
CA VAL A 86 -13.39 29.69 9.40
C VAL A 86 -12.64 31.03 9.37
N LYS A 87 -12.14 31.41 8.20
CA LYS A 87 -11.45 32.70 8.00
C LYS A 87 -12.11 33.44 6.84
N THR A 88 -12.51 34.68 7.11
CA THR A 88 -12.88 35.67 6.09
C THR A 88 -11.62 36.42 5.68
N THR A 89 -11.41 36.59 4.37
CA THR A 89 -10.27 37.34 3.82
C THR A 89 -10.72 38.74 3.47
#